data_AF-A0A8T9AK35-F1
#
_entry.id   AF-A0A8T9AK35-F1
#
_cell.length_a   1.000
_cell.length_b   1.000
_cell.length_c   1.000
_cell.angle_alpha   90.00
_cell.angle_beta   90.00
_cell.angle_gamma   90.00
#
_symmetry.space_group_name_H-M   'P 1'
#
loop_
_entity.id
_entity.type
_entity.pdbx_description
1 polymer ?
#
loop_
_entity_poly.entity_id
_entity_poly.type
_entity_poly.pdbx_seq_one_letter_code
_entity_poly.pdbx_strand_id
1 'polypeptide(L)'
;MRLLIALTVSTGLPSPCRSHEQKSGQSARRAWLVPMLVVCGQLALSGAAQAANEKSPKPAEAASTVPTAFELQRLYTDRTWLWKDGAAYFGRVGRPFRAWTSGQDSASVAEGRWLVTNDGKMCMDAAWRSKSYKGKQQRICYSHRVRGGAVEQRKEPDGNWYSFKRSPEALSDEYRKFEVGDTKGAQFEE
;
A
#
# COMPACT_ATOMS: atom_id res chain seq x y z
N MET A 1 -20.03 -31.85 -47.04
CA MET A 1 -20.85 -30.63 -47.04
C MET A 1 -20.39 -29.75 -45.89
N ARG A 2 -19.94 -28.53 -46.20
CA ARG A 2 -19.36 -27.57 -45.26
C ARG A 2 -20.48 -26.85 -44.50
N LEU A 3 -20.41 -26.83 -43.18
CA LEU A 3 -21.27 -25.99 -42.34
C LEU A 3 -20.48 -24.73 -41.96
N LEU A 4 -20.79 -23.61 -42.62
CA LEU A 4 -20.29 -22.28 -42.30
C LEU A 4 -21.28 -21.64 -41.32
N ILE A 5 -20.90 -21.50 -40.04
CA ILE A 5 -21.66 -20.71 -39.06
C ILE A 5 -20.97 -19.36 -38.94
N ALA A 6 -21.61 -18.34 -39.52
CA ALA A 6 -21.22 -16.95 -39.38
C ALA A 6 -21.68 -16.43 -38.01
N LEU A 7 -20.74 -15.97 -37.19
CA LEU A 7 -21.02 -15.22 -35.96
C LEU A 7 -20.95 -13.72 -36.27
N THR A 8 -22.09 -13.04 -36.23
CA THR A 8 -22.19 -11.59 -36.36
C THR A 8 -21.78 -10.93 -35.04
N VAL A 9 -20.63 -10.26 -35.03
CA VAL A 9 -20.17 -9.37 -33.96
C VAL A 9 -20.90 -8.03 -34.09
N SER A 10 -21.68 -7.66 -33.08
CA SER A 10 -22.24 -6.31 -32.94
C SER A 10 -21.33 -5.46 -32.07
N THR A 11 -20.51 -4.63 -32.71
CA THR A 11 -19.69 -3.56 -32.11
C THR A 11 -20.58 -2.38 -31.70
N GLY A 12 -20.71 -2.11 -30.41
CA GLY A 12 -21.22 -0.85 -29.87
C GLY A 12 -20.07 0.12 -29.61
N LEU A 13 -20.03 1.24 -30.33
CA LEU A 13 -19.15 2.39 -30.06
C LEU A 13 -19.65 3.19 -28.84
N PRO A 14 -18.75 3.74 -28.00
CA PRO A 14 -19.09 4.85 -27.12
C PRO A 14 -18.81 6.20 -27.82
N SER A 15 -19.78 7.12 -27.73
CA SER A 15 -19.60 8.54 -28.09
C SER A 15 -19.34 9.41 -26.84
N PRO A 16 -18.66 10.56 -26.99
CA PRO A 16 -18.11 11.33 -25.88
C PRO A 16 -19.02 12.48 -25.45
N CYS A 17 -19.13 12.73 -24.14
CA CYS A 17 -19.67 13.99 -23.61
C CYS A 17 -18.66 14.67 -22.68
N ARG A 18 -17.95 15.61 -23.32
CA ARG A 18 -17.58 16.98 -22.90
C ARG A 18 -17.76 17.39 -21.43
N SER A 19 -16.69 18.04 -20.99
CA SER A 19 -16.46 18.85 -19.79
C SER A 19 -17.58 19.83 -19.39
N HIS A 20 -17.69 20.06 -18.08
CA HIS A 20 -17.97 21.41 -17.58
C HIS A 20 -17.25 21.67 -16.25
N GLU A 21 -16.45 22.73 -16.31
CA GLU A 21 -15.71 23.43 -15.27
C GLU A 21 -16.71 24.16 -14.34
N GLN A 22 -16.64 23.94 -13.03
CA GLN A 22 -17.52 24.65 -12.08
C GLN A 22 -16.73 25.71 -11.33
N LYS A 23 -16.68 26.91 -11.93
CA LYS A 23 -16.15 28.14 -11.34
C LYS A 23 -17.27 28.79 -10.51
N SER A 24 -17.13 28.79 -9.19
CA SER A 24 -18.10 29.38 -8.26
C SER A 24 -18.03 30.91 -8.33
N GLY A 25 -19.02 31.52 -8.99
CA GLY A 25 -19.21 32.96 -9.09
C GLY A 25 -19.90 33.55 -7.85
N GLN A 26 -19.17 34.47 -7.21
CA GLN A 26 -19.58 35.70 -6.54
C GLN A 26 -21.05 35.89 -6.11
N SER A 27 -21.21 35.92 -4.79
CA SER A 27 -22.35 36.49 -4.06
C SER A 27 -22.39 38.00 -4.24
N ALA A 28 -23.47 38.49 -4.85
CA ALA A 28 -23.87 39.88 -4.79
C ALA A 28 -25.16 39.97 -3.97
N ARG A 29 -25.15 40.77 -2.90
CA ARG A 29 -26.29 41.63 -2.51
C ARG A 29 -25.93 42.54 -1.34
N ARG A 30 -25.73 43.81 -1.73
CA ARG A 30 -26.24 45.05 -1.13
C ARG A 30 -25.83 45.39 0.31
N ALA A 31 -24.93 46.36 0.36
CA ALA A 31 -24.71 47.28 1.45
C ALA A 31 -25.98 48.05 1.84
N TRP A 32 -26.20 48.22 3.15
CA TRP A 32 -26.92 49.37 3.69
C TRP A 32 -26.26 49.76 5.03
N LEU A 33 -25.77 51.00 5.09
CA LEU A 33 -25.16 51.64 6.27
C LEU A 33 -26.22 52.50 6.95
N VAL A 34 -26.41 52.38 8.26
CA VAL A 34 -26.99 53.42 9.13
C VAL A 34 -26.22 53.43 10.47
N PRO A 35 -25.78 54.59 10.99
CA PRO A 35 -24.89 54.67 12.16
C PRO A 35 -25.59 54.98 13.50
N MET A 36 -24.96 54.49 14.58
CA MET A 36 -24.72 55.06 15.93
C MET A 36 -25.81 55.88 16.65
N LEU A 37 -26.23 55.39 17.84
CA LEU A 37 -26.06 55.98 19.20
C LEU A 37 -27.20 55.52 20.13
N VAL A 38 -26.89 54.90 21.28
CA VAL A 38 -27.51 55.16 22.60
C VAL A 38 -26.61 54.55 23.70
N VAL A 39 -26.29 55.37 24.70
CA VAL A 39 -25.55 55.11 25.95
C VAL A 39 -26.52 54.59 27.03
N CYS A 40 -26.09 53.63 27.89
CA CYS A 40 -26.28 53.64 29.36
C CYS A 40 -26.00 52.27 30.01
N GLY A 41 -25.40 52.29 31.21
CA GLY A 41 -25.72 51.33 32.29
C GLY A 41 -24.61 50.37 32.71
N GLN A 42 -23.99 50.64 33.85
CA GLN A 42 -23.01 49.80 34.55
C GLN A 42 -23.64 48.53 35.16
N LEU A 43 -22.85 47.46 35.35
CA LEU A 43 -22.76 46.66 36.60
C LEU A 43 -21.75 45.51 36.44
N ALA A 44 -20.91 45.35 37.47
CA ALA A 44 -19.83 44.38 37.57
C ALA A 44 -20.33 42.94 37.71
N LEU A 45 -19.64 41.98 37.08
CA LEU A 45 -19.48 40.64 37.64
C LEU A 45 -18.17 40.02 37.14
N SER A 46 -17.22 39.88 38.06
CA SER A 46 -15.96 39.18 37.86
C SER A 46 -16.21 37.68 37.69
N GLY A 47 -16.38 37.23 36.44
CA GLY A 47 -16.39 35.81 36.09
C GLY A 47 -15.05 35.44 35.48
N ALA A 48 -14.10 34.96 36.29
CA ALA A 48 -12.92 34.27 35.77
C ALA A 48 -13.39 32.96 35.13
N ALA A 49 -13.62 32.98 33.81
CA ALA A 49 -13.77 31.76 33.03
C ALA A 49 -12.42 31.04 33.02
N GLN A 50 -12.17 30.18 34.01
CA GLN A 50 -11.12 29.18 33.92
C GLN A 50 -11.56 28.19 32.84
N ALA A 51 -11.11 28.44 31.60
CA ALA A 51 -11.07 27.42 30.58
C ALA A 51 -10.16 26.30 31.11
N ALA A 52 -10.76 25.27 31.67
CA ALA A 52 -10.09 24.01 31.95
C ALA A 52 -9.57 23.51 30.60
N ASN A 53 -8.26 23.68 30.38
CA ASN A 53 -7.55 23.04 29.30
C ASN A 53 -7.50 21.55 29.67
N GLU A 54 -8.61 20.84 29.43
CA GLU A 54 -8.65 19.39 29.45
C GLU A 54 -7.71 18.93 28.35
N LYS A 55 -6.46 18.69 28.75
CA LYS A 55 -5.46 18.08 27.92
C LYS A 55 -5.90 16.63 27.73
N SER A 56 -6.74 16.41 26.72
CA SER A 56 -7.20 15.08 26.32
C SER A 56 -5.98 14.16 26.30
N PRO A 57 -5.99 13.04 27.05
CA PRO A 57 -4.87 12.12 27.05
C PRO A 57 -4.59 11.71 25.61
N LYS A 58 -3.36 11.93 25.14
CA LYS A 58 -2.90 11.37 23.87
C LYS A 58 -3.20 9.87 23.91
N PRO A 59 -3.93 9.30 22.93
CA PRO A 59 -4.23 7.88 22.93
C PRO A 59 -2.96 7.09 23.16
N ALA A 60 -2.97 6.20 24.15
CA ALA A 60 -1.82 5.37 24.49
C ALA A 60 -1.35 4.66 23.22
N GLU A 61 -0.07 4.80 22.91
CA GLU A 61 0.50 4.25 21.70
C GLU A 61 0.40 2.72 21.77
N ALA A 62 -0.35 2.11 20.84
CA ALA A 62 -0.58 0.67 20.89
C ALA A 62 0.76 -0.08 20.91
N ALA A 63 0.92 -0.96 21.90
CA ALA A 63 2.10 -1.81 22.05
C ALA A 63 2.31 -2.64 20.78
N SER A 64 3.57 -2.80 20.39
CA SER A 64 3.96 -3.57 19.23
C SER A 64 4.56 -4.90 19.67
N THR A 65 4.20 -5.98 18.99
CA THR A 65 4.80 -7.31 19.16
C THR A 65 5.52 -7.74 17.87
N VAL A 66 6.39 -8.73 17.97
CA VAL A 66 7.15 -9.26 16.84
C VAL A 66 6.51 -10.59 16.41
N PRO A 67 6.11 -10.75 15.13
CA PRO A 67 5.58 -12.01 14.64
C PRO A 67 6.69 -13.07 14.61
N THR A 68 6.31 -14.31 14.93
CA THR A 68 7.18 -15.48 14.85
C THR A 68 7.53 -15.83 13.40
N ALA A 69 8.58 -16.64 13.21
CA ALA A 69 8.94 -17.14 11.89
C ALA A 69 7.78 -17.92 11.23
N PHE A 70 7.00 -18.68 12.02
CA PHE A 70 5.87 -19.46 11.52
C PHE A 70 4.71 -18.57 11.03
N GLU A 71 4.39 -17.51 11.77
CA GLU A 71 3.36 -16.55 11.36
C GLU A 71 3.75 -15.83 10.07
N LEU A 72 5.02 -15.42 9.95
CA LEU A 72 5.54 -14.86 8.70
C LEU A 72 5.51 -15.88 7.58
N GLN A 73 5.90 -17.13 7.83
CA GLN A 73 5.87 -18.18 6.82
C GLN A 73 4.46 -18.32 6.20
N ARG A 74 3.40 -18.21 7.00
CA ARG A 74 2.00 -18.27 6.53
C ARG A 74 1.62 -17.12 5.60
N LEU A 75 2.26 -15.96 5.73
CA LEU A 75 2.00 -14.80 4.87
C LEU A 75 2.60 -14.97 3.47
N TYR A 76 3.80 -15.55 3.37
CA TYR A 76 4.57 -15.57 2.11
C TYR A 76 4.53 -16.89 1.37
N THR A 77 4.46 -18.02 2.08
CA THR A 77 4.66 -19.35 1.47
C THR A 77 3.68 -19.61 0.34
N ASP A 78 4.23 -20.09 -0.78
CA ASP A 78 3.49 -20.58 -1.94
C ASP A 78 2.63 -19.48 -2.58
N ARG A 79 3.22 -18.28 -2.68
CA ARG A 79 2.56 -17.08 -3.20
C ARG A 79 3.53 -16.23 -4.01
N THR A 80 2.96 -15.48 -4.95
CA THR A 80 3.65 -14.48 -5.76
C THR A 80 3.22 -13.09 -5.33
N TRP A 81 4.17 -12.27 -4.85
CA TRP A 81 3.97 -10.85 -4.58
C TRP A 81 4.08 -10.05 -5.88
N LEU A 82 3.04 -9.31 -6.23
CA LEU A 82 3.01 -8.48 -7.44
C LEU A 82 3.26 -6.99 -7.13
N TRP A 83 3.98 -6.32 -8.02
CA TRP A 83 4.03 -4.86 -8.10
C TRP A 83 3.92 -4.42 -9.56
N LYS A 84 3.93 -3.10 -9.79
CA LYS A 84 3.64 -2.50 -11.10
C LYS A 84 4.46 -3.13 -12.25
N ASP A 85 5.75 -3.31 -11.99
CA ASP A 85 6.75 -3.69 -13.00
C ASP A 85 7.53 -4.94 -12.58
N GLY A 86 6.88 -5.90 -11.90
CA GLY A 86 7.55 -7.13 -11.49
C GLY A 86 6.77 -8.00 -10.51
N ALA A 87 7.40 -9.12 -10.16
CA ALA A 87 6.85 -10.09 -9.23
C ALA A 87 7.93 -10.87 -8.49
N ALA A 88 7.60 -11.39 -7.31
CA ALA A 88 8.47 -12.25 -6.50
C ALA A 88 7.68 -13.46 -5.96
N TYR A 89 8.10 -14.67 -6.34
CA TYR A 89 7.55 -15.93 -5.88
C TYR A 89 8.36 -16.50 -4.70
N PHE A 90 7.63 -16.89 -3.65
CA PHE A 90 8.15 -17.44 -2.40
C PHE A 90 7.76 -18.93 -2.29
N GLY A 91 8.57 -19.83 -2.83
CA GLY A 91 8.23 -21.25 -2.88
C GLY A 91 8.27 -21.96 -1.54
N ARG A 92 7.52 -23.05 -1.40
CA ARG A 92 7.39 -23.81 -0.15
C ARG A 92 8.56 -24.75 0.14
N VAL A 93 8.76 -25.75 -0.71
CA VAL A 93 9.77 -26.81 -0.50
C VAL A 93 11.15 -26.26 -0.83
N GLY A 94 12.10 -26.33 0.11
CA GLY A 94 13.43 -25.76 -0.07
C GLY A 94 13.48 -24.22 -0.05
N ARG A 95 12.34 -23.54 0.10
CA ARG A 95 12.21 -22.09 0.10
C ARG A 95 12.92 -21.38 -1.07
N PRO A 96 12.71 -21.80 -2.32
CA PRO A 96 13.24 -21.09 -3.48
C PRO A 96 12.59 -19.72 -3.57
N PHE A 97 13.39 -18.74 -3.94
CA PHE A 97 12.94 -17.40 -4.28
C PHE A 97 13.20 -17.19 -5.77
N ARG A 98 12.18 -16.71 -6.48
CA ARG A 98 12.32 -16.25 -7.87
C ARG A 98 11.66 -14.90 -8.01
N ALA A 99 12.30 -13.98 -8.73
CA ALA A 99 11.71 -12.69 -9.01
C ALA A 99 11.99 -12.26 -10.44
N TRP A 100 11.17 -11.35 -10.94
CA TRP A 100 11.37 -10.69 -12.20
C TRP A 100 10.98 -9.22 -12.07
N THR A 101 11.62 -8.40 -12.90
CA THR A 101 11.22 -7.01 -13.13
C THR A 101 11.12 -6.76 -14.62
N SER A 102 10.07 -6.06 -15.03
CA SER A 102 9.88 -5.60 -16.41
C SER A 102 10.62 -4.30 -16.64
N GLY A 103 11.18 -4.14 -17.83
CA GLY A 103 11.65 -2.87 -18.34
C GLY A 103 12.27 -3.06 -19.72
N GLN A 104 12.02 -2.13 -20.63
CA GLN A 104 12.62 -2.18 -21.95
C GLN A 104 14.14 -2.06 -21.77
N ASP A 105 14.86 -3.12 -22.13
CA ASP A 105 16.31 -3.30 -21.96
C ASP A 105 16.82 -3.38 -20.51
N SER A 106 15.94 -3.40 -19.51
CA SER A 106 16.29 -3.56 -18.09
C SER A 106 15.58 -4.74 -17.41
N ALA A 107 14.86 -5.56 -18.19
CA ALA A 107 14.29 -6.80 -17.72
C ALA A 107 15.37 -7.64 -17.01
N SER A 108 15.05 -8.03 -15.79
CA SER A 108 15.96 -8.74 -14.91
C SER A 108 15.19 -9.80 -14.14
N VAL A 109 15.86 -10.91 -13.88
CA VAL A 109 15.32 -12.00 -13.07
C VAL A 109 16.26 -12.25 -11.91
N ALA A 110 15.72 -12.78 -10.82
CA ALA A 110 16.51 -13.15 -9.65
C ALA A 110 16.15 -14.55 -9.19
N GLU A 111 17.16 -15.30 -8.80
CA GLU A 111 17.00 -16.63 -8.24
C GLU A 111 17.77 -16.74 -6.93
N GLY A 112 17.23 -17.52 -6.01
CA GLY A 112 17.89 -17.80 -4.75
C GLY A 112 16.94 -18.44 -3.75
N ARG A 113 17.00 -17.99 -2.51
CA ARG A 113 16.17 -18.52 -1.42
C ARG A 113 15.57 -17.40 -0.60
N TRP A 114 14.48 -17.70 0.09
CA TRP A 114 13.91 -16.80 1.07
C TRP A 114 13.92 -17.42 2.47
N LEU A 115 13.95 -16.56 3.48
CA LEU A 115 13.91 -16.99 4.87
C LEU A 115 13.08 -16.06 5.74
N VAL A 116 12.62 -16.63 6.85
CA VAL A 116 11.92 -15.92 7.91
C VAL A 116 12.58 -16.24 9.24
N THR A 117 12.58 -15.27 10.15
CA THR A 117 13.28 -15.33 11.43
C THR A 117 12.34 -15.03 12.59
N ASN A 118 12.72 -15.42 13.81
CA ASN A 118 11.91 -15.18 15.01
C ASN A 118 11.98 -13.73 15.51
N ASP A 119 12.89 -12.91 14.99
CA ASP A 119 12.91 -11.45 15.19
C ASP A 119 12.05 -10.70 14.14
N GLY A 120 11.16 -11.41 13.44
CA GLY A 120 10.15 -10.80 12.59
C GLY A 120 10.65 -10.36 11.22
N LYS A 121 11.76 -10.92 10.71
CA LYS A 121 12.27 -10.56 9.38
C LYS A 121 11.84 -11.60 8.34
N MET A 122 11.51 -11.11 7.15
CA MET A 122 11.50 -11.88 5.91
C MET A 122 12.66 -11.39 5.05
N CYS A 123 13.55 -12.28 4.64
CA CYS A 123 14.68 -11.93 3.79
C CYS A 123 14.66 -12.72 2.48
N MET A 124 14.95 -12.03 1.40
CA MET A 124 15.18 -12.56 0.06
C MET A 124 16.68 -12.55 -0.16
N ASP A 125 17.25 -13.71 -0.44
CA ASP A 125 18.67 -13.88 -0.72
C ASP A 125 18.83 -14.41 -2.13
N ALA A 126 19.14 -13.51 -3.07
CA ALA A 126 19.05 -13.80 -4.49
C ALA A 126 20.11 -13.05 -5.30
N ALA A 127 20.47 -13.64 -6.44
CA ALA A 127 21.34 -13.03 -7.42
C ALA A 127 20.49 -12.53 -8.59
N TRP A 128 20.56 -11.23 -8.87
CA TRP A 128 19.88 -10.62 -10.01
C TRP A 128 20.72 -10.79 -11.28
N ARG A 129 20.06 -11.12 -12.39
CA ARG A 129 20.67 -11.24 -13.71
C ARG A 129 19.80 -10.60 -14.78
N SER A 130 20.43 -10.09 -15.82
CA SER A 130 19.82 -9.59 -17.05
C SER A 130 20.67 -10.04 -18.24
N LYS A 131 20.30 -9.65 -19.47
CA LYS A 131 21.10 -9.93 -20.67
C LYS A 131 22.49 -9.30 -20.62
N SER A 132 22.64 -8.18 -19.94
CA SER A 132 23.89 -7.39 -19.87
C SER A 132 24.61 -7.47 -18.52
N TYR A 133 23.98 -8.05 -17.48
CA TYR A 133 24.50 -8.05 -16.13
C TYR A 133 24.29 -9.38 -15.42
N LYS A 134 25.30 -9.82 -14.67
CA LYS A 134 25.18 -10.92 -13.71
C LYS A 134 25.63 -10.43 -12.34
N GLY A 135 24.66 -10.26 -11.47
CA GLY A 135 24.87 -9.82 -10.11
C GLY A 135 25.37 -10.93 -9.20
N LYS A 136 25.95 -10.49 -8.08
CA LYS A 136 26.27 -11.39 -6.97
C LYS A 136 25.00 -11.67 -6.16
N GLN A 137 25.05 -12.74 -5.38
CA GLN A 137 24.06 -13.01 -4.35
C GLN A 137 23.98 -11.81 -3.39
N GLN A 138 22.78 -11.28 -3.18
CA GLN A 138 22.51 -10.16 -2.28
C GLN A 138 21.27 -10.47 -1.43
N ARG A 139 21.31 -9.99 -0.17
CA ARG A 139 20.20 -10.18 0.77
C ARG A 139 19.46 -8.87 1.02
N ILE A 140 18.15 -8.89 0.78
CA ILE A 140 17.23 -7.80 1.12
C ILE A 140 16.26 -8.32 2.18
N CYS A 141 16.12 -7.59 3.28
CA CYS A 141 15.24 -7.98 4.38
C CYS A 141 14.12 -6.95 4.59
N TYR A 142 12.99 -7.45 5.08
CA TYR A 142 11.86 -6.67 5.53
C TYR A 142 11.52 -7.06 6.97
N SER A 143 11.51 -6.08 7.87
CA SER A 143 11.06 -6.29 9.25
C SER A 143 9.56 -6.17 9.35
N HIS A 144 8.97 -6.96 10.24
CA HIS A 144 7.55 -6.96 10.54
C HIS A 144 7.31 -6.72 12.01
N ARG A 145 6.19 -6.07 12.32
CA ARG A 145 5.68 -5.94 13.67
C ARG A 145 4.17 -5.98 13.66
N VAL A 146 3.56 -6.41 14.75
CA VAL A 146 2.11 -6.41 14.93
C VAL A 146 1.76 -5.28 15.89
N ARG A 147 0.94 -4.33 15.43
CA ARG A 147 0.51 -3.17 16.20
C ARG A 147 -1.00 -2.99 16.03
N GLY A 148 -1.73 -3.02 17.15
CA GLY A 148 -3.19 -2.93 17.12
C GLY A 148 -3.85 -4.02 16.25
N GLY A 149 -3.26 -5.22 16.19
CA GLY A 149 -3.72 -6.33 15.36
C GLY A 149 -3.38 -6.24 13.86
N ALA A 150 -2.83 -5.12 13.39
CA ALA A 150 -2.32 -4.99 12.02
C ALA A 150 -0.85 -5.42 11.95
N VAL A 151 -0.49 -6.13 10.88
CA VAL A 151 0.91 -6.37 10.52
C VAL A 151 1.42 -5.17 9.76
N GLU A 152 2.46 -4.54 10.28
CA GLU A 152 3.23 -3.51 9.61
C GLU A 152 4.54 -4.11 9.10
N GLN A 153 5.01 -3.60 7.96
CA GLN A 153 6.25 -4.00 7.33
C GLN A 153 7.12 -2.76 7.07
N ARG A 154 8.43 -2.93 7.10
CA ARG A 154 9.38 -1.96 6.55
C ARG A 154 10.51 -2.67 5.82
N LYS A 155 11.10 -2.00 4.84
CA LYS A 155 12.37 -2.43 4.22
C LYS A 155 13.52 -2.12 5.17
N GLU A 156 14.49 -3.01 5.31
CA GLU A 156 15.71 -2.75 6.08
C GLU A 156 16.80 -2.10 5.20
N PRO A 157 17.70 -1.28 5.80
CA PRO A 157 17.78 -0.94 7.22
C PRO A 157 16.88 0.24 7.65
N ASP A 158 16.42 1.06 6.71
CA ASP A 158 15.97 2.44 6.93
C ASP A 158 14.60 2.76 6.32
N GLY A 159 13.87 1.75 5.83
CA GLY A 159 12.53 1.93 5.29
C GLY A 159 11.52 2.39 6.35
N ASN A 160 10.51 3.12 5.89
CA ASN A 160 9.38 3.50 6.72
C ASN A 160 8.47 2.30 6.99
N TRP A 161 7.85 2.27 8.17
CA TRP A 161 6.78 1.32 8.47
C TRP A 161 5.53 1.67 7.65
N TYR A 162 4.96 0.67 6.98
CA TYR A 162 3.69 0.77 6.29
C TYR A 162 2.80 -0.42 6.65
N SER A 163 1.50 -0.27 6.40
CA SER A 163 0.55 -1.34 6.66
C SER A 163 0.69 -2.46 5.64
N PHE A 164 1.11 -3.63 6.10
CA PHE A 164 1.24 -4.82 5.26
C PHE A 164 -0.09 -5.56 5.18
N LYS A 165 -0.74 -5.77 6.33
CA LYS A 165 -2.03 -6.46 6.44
C LYS A 165 -2.80 -5.93 7.66
N ARG A 166 -3.95 -5.31 7.44
CA ARG A 166 -4.84 -4.87 8.53
C ARG A 166 -5.78 -5.98 8.98
N SER A 167 -6.39 -5.75 10.14
CA SER A 167 -7.51 -6.51 10.68
C SER A 167 -8.63 -5.54 11.06
N PRO A 168 -9.72 -5.45 10.28
CA PRO A 168 -10.01 -6.19 9.05
C PRO A 168 -9.09 -5.79 7.88
N GLU A 169 -8.91 -6.70 6.92
CA GLU A 169 -8.13 -6.41 5.71
C GLU A 169 -8.78 -5.31 4.88
N ALA A 170 -7.94 -4.49 4.25
CA ALA A 170 -8.39 -3.43 3.36
C ALA A 170 -7.72 -3.54 1.99
N LEU A 171 -8.37 -2.98 0.97
CA LEU A 171 -7.95 -3.13 -0.44
C LEU A 171 -6.56 -2.58 -0.72
N SER A 172 -6.11 -1.60 0.04
CA SER A 172 -4.80 -0.98 -0.12
C SER A 172 -3.68 -1.70 0.67
N ASP A 173 -3.98 -2.81 1.34
CA ASP A 173 -2.98 -3.56 2.09
C ASP A 173 -2.00 -4.23 1.11
N GLU A 174 -0.70 -4.15 1.39
CA GLU A 174 0.32 -4.76 0.54
C GLU A 174 0.08 -6.27 0.36
N TYR A 175 -0.43 -6.93 1.40
CA TYR A 175 -0.81 -8.33 1.39
C TYR A 175 -1.83 -8.70 0.30
N ARG A 176 -2.66 -7.74 -0.15
CA ARG A 176 -3.65 -7.95 -1.22
C ARG A 176 -3.01 -8.11 -2.61
N LYS A 177 -1.72 -7.79 -2.75
CA LYS A 177 -0.98 -7.99 -4.00
C LYS A 177 -0.39 -9.39 -4.14
N PHE A 178 -0.63 -10.27 -3.16
CA PHE A 178 -0.19 -11.66 -3.24
C PHE A 178 -1.21 -12.53 -3.95
N GLU A 179 -0.77 -13.23 -4.98
CA GLU A 179 -1.51 -14.31 -5.62
C GLU A 179 -1.00 -15.66 -5.11
N VAL A 180 -1.86 -16.67 -5.07
CA VAL A 180 -1.48 -18.04 -4.68
C VAL A 180 -0.73 -18.71 -5.83
N GLY A 181 0.36 -19.39 -5.50
CA GLY A 181 1.20 -20.14 -6.43
C GLY A 181 2.19 -19.28 -7.22
N ASP A 182 2.91 -19.94 -8.12
CA ASP A 182 3.86 -19.33 -9.05
C ASP A 182 3.14 -18.77 -10.29
N THR A 183 2.44 -17.65 -10.15
CA THR A 183 1.62 -17.07 -11.23
C THR A 183 2.44 -16.37 -12.31
N LYS A 184 3.75 -16.19 -12.12
CA LYS A 184 4.67 -15.50 -13.05
C LYS A 184 5.89 -16.33 -13.44
N GLY A 185 5.87 -17.65 -13.23
CA GLY A 185 7.00 -18.56 -13.44
C GLY A 185 7.71 -18.40 -14.79
N ALA A 186 6.95 -18.30 -15.88
CA ALA A 186 7.50 -18.15 -17.22
C ALA A 186 8.33 -16.86 -17.43
N GLN A 187 8.12 -15.82 -16.61
CA GLN A 187 8.89 -14.56 -16.68
C GLN A 187 10.24 -14.66 -15.95
N PHE A 188 10.48 -15.72 -15.19
CA PHE A 188 11.75 -15.93 -14.47
C PHE A 188 12.82 -16.62 -15.33
N GLU A 189 12.43 -17.19 -16.47
CA GLU A 189 13.31 -17.96 -17.37
C GLU A 189 13.97 -17.10 -18.48
N GLU A 190 13.72 -15.78 -18.50
CA GLU A 190 14.24 -14.85 -19.52
C GLU A 190 15.70 -14.40 -19.30
#